data_AF-A0AAD6V1K9-F1
#
_entry.id   AF-A0AAD6V1K9-F1
#
_cell.length_a   1.000
_cell.length_b   1.000
_cell.length_c   1.000
_cell.angle_alpha   90.00
_cell.angle_beta   90.00
_cell.angle_gamma   90.00
#
_symmetry.space_group_name_H-M   'P 1'
#
loop_
_entity.id
_entity.type
_entity.pdbx_description
1 polymer ?
#
loop_
_entity_poly.entity_id
_entity_poly.type
_entity_poly.pdbx_seq_one_letter_code
_entity_poly.pdbx_strand_id
1 'polypeptide(L)'
;MPSHPSVTQTRLNRITTCLAATVETMDILSNTFKTPFLQPISTTTHSLVTLMQTVNQNKSDCAMLLEQTDEVLNAIIAIHIKSEEATASLTPSMLDHVADFAK
;
A
#
# COMPACT_ATOMS: atom_id res chain seq x y z
N MET A 1 13.63 -0.78 -11.55
CA MET A 1 14.62 -0.09 -10.67
C MET A 1 14.29 -0.46 -9.24
N PRO A 2 15.27 -0.80 -8.37
CA PRO A 2 14.96 -1.03 -6.95
C PRO A 2 14.54 0.31 -6.36
N SER A 3 13.26 0.44 -6.01
CA SER A 3 12.70 1.65 -5.41
C SER A 3 13.34 1.84 -4.04
N HIS A 4 14.10 2.94 -3.88
CA HIS A 4 14.56 3.32 -2.55
C HIS A 4 13.35 3.46 -1.63
N PRO A 5 13.36 2.85 -0.43
CA PRO A 5 12.26 3.02 0.50
C PRO A 5 12.08 4.51 0.78
N SER A 6 10.87 5.01 0.53
CA SER A 6 10.51 6.41 0.83
C SER A 6 10.93 6.75 2.27
N VAL A 7 11.28 8.01 2.54
CA VAL A 7 11.61 8.48 3.90
C VAL A 7 10.53 8.05 4.91
N THR A 8 9.26 8.08 4.49
CA THR A 8 8.13 7.58 5.27
C THR A 8 8.24 6.09 5.59
N GLN A 9 8.62 5.24 4.63
CA GLN A 9 8.82 3.81 4.86
C GLN A 9 9.95 3.54 5.85
N THR A 10 11.08 4.24 5.70
CA THR A 10 12.20 4.12 6.64
C THR A 10 11.78 4.51 8.05
N ARG A 11 10.98 5.57 8.20
CA ARG A 11 10.45 5.99 9.51
C ARG A 11 9.47 4.98 10.10
N LEU A 12 8.54 4.45 9.30
CA LEU A 12 7.59 3.43 9.73
C LEU A 12 8.31 2.17 10.21
N ASN A 13 9.28 1.67 9.43
CA ASN A 13 10.07 0.50 9.81
C ASN A 13 10.81 0.72 11.14
N ARG A 14 11.45 1.89 11.31
CA ARG A 14 12.12 2.24 12.57
C ARG A 14 11.16 2.24 13.75
N ILE A 15 9.98 2.85 13.60
CA ILE A 15 8.96 2.89 14.65
C ILE A 15 8.51 1.47 15.01
N THR A 16 8.20 0.63 14.02
CA THR A 16 7.82 -0.76 14.24
C THR A 16 8.88 -1.54 15.01
N THR A 17 10.16 -1.40 14.63
CA THR A 17 11.28 -2.05 15.33
C THR A 17 11.42 -1.57 16.77
N CYS A 18 11.33 -0.25 17.01
CA CYS A 18 11.41 0.32 18.35
C CYS A 18 10.26 -0.15 19.25
N LEU A 19 9.03 -0.20 18.72
CA LEU A 19 7.87 -0.70 19.46
C LEU A 19 8.02 -2.19 19.78
N ALA A 20 8.48 -3.01 18.84
CA ALA A 20 8.72 -4.44 19.09
C ALA A 20 9.77 -4.67 20.18
N ALA A 21 10.89 -3.95 20.14
CA ALA A 21 11.91 -4.00 21.18
C ALA A 21 11.38 -3.53 22.56
N THR A 22 10.46 -2.56 22.55
CA THR A 22 9.81 -2.06 23.78
C THR A 22 8.91 -3.12 24.41
N VAL A 23 8.11 -3.84 23.60
CA VAL A 23 7.29 -4.98 24.07
C VAL A 23 8.17 -6.01 24.78
N GLU A 24 9.22 -6.47 24.11
CA GLU A 24 10.14 -7.47 24.65
C GLU A 24 10.79 -7.00 25.95
N THR A 25 11.26 -5.75 25.98
CA THR A 25 11.86 -5.16 27.18
C THR A 25 10.86 -5.08 28.33
N MET A 26 9.62 -4.65 28.07
CA MET A 26 8.59 -4.55 29.09
C MET A 26 8.20 -5.92 29.64
N ASP A 27 8.10 -6.95 28.81
CA ASP A 27 7.82 -8.32 29.24
C ASP A 27 8.95 -8.87 30.13
N ILE A 28 10.21 -8.65 29.75
CA ILE A 28 11.36 -9.06 30.56
C ILE A 28 11.36 -8.35 31.91
N LEU A 29 11.16 -7.02 31.93
CA LEU A 29 11.14 -6.24 33.16
C LEU A 29 9.97 -6.63 34.08
N SER A 30 8.78 -6.79 33.50
CA SER A 30 7.56 -7.25 34.19
C SER A 30 7.81 -8.56 34.93
N ASN A 31 8.43 -9.53 34.25
CA ASN A 31 8.70 -10.85 34.80
C ASN A 31 9.84 -10.85 35.83
N THR A 32 10.94 -10.14 35.54
CA THR A 32 12.15 -10.12 36.35
C THR A 32 11.94 -9.38 37.66
N PHE A 33 11.33 -8.20 37.60
CA PHE A 33 11.16 -7.31 38.75
C PHE A 33 9.76 -7.40 39.38
N LYS A 34 8.92 -8.32 38.90
CA LYS A 34 7.53 -8.51 39.37
C LYS A 34 6.76 -7.19 39.35
N THR A 35 6.83 -6.50 38.21
CA THR A 35 6.15 -5.23 37.97
C THR A 35 4.95 -5.45 37.03
N PRO A 36 3.82 -6.00 37.53
CA PRO A 36 2.70 -6.44 36.69
C PRO A 36 2.02 -5.29 35.92
N PHE A 37 2.19 -4.04 36.36
CA PHE A 37 1.67 -2.87 35.67
C PHE A 37 2.33 -2.63 34.29
N LEU A 38 3.48 -3.24 34.02
CA LEU A 38 4.12 -3.18 32.70
C LEU A 38 3.39 -4.07 31.68
N GLN A 39 2.62 -5.07 32.11
CA GLN A 39 1.98 -6.01 31.19
C GLN A 39 0.86 -5.37 30.34
N PRO A 40 -0.02 -4.53 30.90
CA PRO A 40 -0.95 -3.74 30.10
C PRO A 40 -0.24 -2.80 29.10
N ILE A 41 0.92 -2.23 29.47
CA ILE A 41 1.70 -1.35 28.59
C ILE A 41 2.32 -2.15 27.45
N SER A 42 2.92 -3.31 27.75
CA SER A 42 3.44 -4.26 26.76
C SER A 42 2.36 -4.68 25.76
N THR A 43 1.17 -5.05 26.27
CA THR A 43 0.02 -5.44 25.44
C THR A 43 -0.44 -4.32 24.51
N THR A 44 -0.53 -3.09 25.04
CA THR A 44 -0.89 -1.90 24.23
C THR A 44 0.17 -1.62 23.16
N THR A 45 1.44 -1.74 23.52
CA THR A 45 2.57 -1.54 22.60
C THR A 45 2.57 -2.60 21.51
N HIS A 46 2.25 -3.86 21.83
CA HIS A 46 2.09 -4.93 20.85
C HIS A 46 0.97 -4.63 19.85
N SER A 47 -0.19 -4.14 20.32
CA SER A 47 -1.28 -3.70 19.43
C SER A 47 -0.84 -2.59 18.47
N LEU A 48 0.02 -1.67 18.92
CA LEU A 48 0.61 -0.64 18.05
C LEU A 48 1.55 -1.25 17.00
N VAL A 49 2.34 -2.27 17.35
CA VAL A 49 3.19 -3.00 16.38
C VAL A 49 2.31 -3.62 15.28
N THR A 50 1.25 -4.33 15.66
CA THR A 50 0.32 -4.94 14.69
C THR A 50 -0.33 -3.87 13.79
N LEU A 51 -0.77 -2.75 14.36
CA LEU A 51 -1.31 -1.64 13.57
C LEU A 51 -0.28 -1.09 12.56
N MET A 52 0.98 -0.93 12.96
CA MET A 52 2.02 -0.46 12.04
C MET A 52 2.30 -1.46 10.91
N GLN A 53 2.20 -2.76 11.17
CA GLN A 53 2.29 -3.79 10.12
C GLN A 53 1.14 -3.63 9.11
N THR A 54 -0.09 -3.43 9.58
CA THR A 54 -1.25 -3.19 8.72
C THR A 54 -1.08 -1.91 7.89
N VAL A 55 -0.61 -0.81 8.48
CA VAL A 55 -0.35 0.44 7.74
C VAL A 55 0.69 0.22 6.63
N ASN A 56 1.76 -0.51 6.91
CA ASN A 56 2.77 -0.84 5.92
C ASN A 56 2.19 -1.69 4.77
N GLN A 57 1.35 -2.68 5.10
CA GLN A 57 0.69 -3.51 4.10
C GLN A 57 -0.25 -2.69 3.22
N ASN A 58 -1.15 -1.90 3.82
CA ASN A 58 -2.09 -1.06 3.08
C ASN A 58 -1.36 -0.09 2.13
N LYS A 59 -0.22 0.46 2.57
CA LYS A 59 0.60 1.31 1.71
C LYS A 59 1.17 0.55 0.52
N SER A 60 1.63 -0.68 0.72
CA SER A 60 2.09 -1.55 -0.36
C SER A 60 0.97 -1.83 -1.36
N ASP A 61 -0.22 -2.16 -0.87
CA ASP A 61 -1.38 -2.46 -1.69
C ASP A 61 -1.81 -1.24 -2.51
N CYS A 62 -1.84 -0.05 -1.91
CA CYS A 62 -2.12 1.20 -2.63
C CYS A 62 -1.09 1.50 -3.72
N ALA A 63 0.20 1.21 -3.48
CA ALA A 63 1.24 1.41 -4.48
C ALA A 63 1.05 0.47 -5.69
N MET A 64 0.71 -0.79 -5.44
CA MET A 64 0.40 -1.75 -6.49
C MET A 64 -0.83 -1.34 -7.30
N LEU A 65 -1.91 -0.91 -6.63
CA LEU A 65 -3.11 -0.43 -7.32
C LEU A 65 -2.84 0.79 -8.19
N LEU A 66 -1.97 1.69 -7.73
CA LEU A 66 -1.56 2.86 -8.51
C LEU A 66 -0.79 2.45 -9.77
N GLU A 67 0.15 1.51 -9.65
CA GLU A 67 0.91 0.96 -10.79
C GLU A 67 -0.02 0.30 -11.82
N GLN A 68 -0.95 -0.54 -11.37
CA GLN A 68 -1.96 -1.16 -12.25
C GLN A 68 -2.86 -0.13 -12.93
N THR A 69 -3.23 0.94 -12.22
CA THR A 69 -4.04 2.03 -12.77
C THR A 69 -3.27 2.78 -13.86
N ASP A 70 -1.97 3.02 -13.66
CA ASP A 70 -1.11 3.66 -14.65
C ASP A 70 -0.96 2.80 -15.92
N GLU A 71 -0.79 1.48 -15.77
CA GLU A 71 -0.76 0.54 -16.90
C GLU A 71 -2.05 0.59 -17.74
N VAL A 72 -3.22 0.54 -17.07
CA VAL A 72 -4.52 0.62 -17.73
C VAL A 72 -4.70 1.97 -18.42
N LEU A 73 -4.34 3.07 -17.76
CA LEU A 73 -4.43 4.42 -18.34
C LEU A 73 -3.55 4.56 -19.58
N ASN A 74 -2.31 4.07 -19.52
CA ASN A 74 -1.38 4.06 -20.66
C ASN A 74 -1.93 3.22 -21.83
N ALA A 75 -2.56 2.08 -21.54
CA ALA A 75 -3.22 1.27 -22.57
C ALA A 75 -4.40 2.01 -23.22
N ILE A 76 -5.24 2.70 -22.43
CA ILE A 76 -6.35 3.52 -22.94
C ILE A 76 -5.83 4.66 -23.81
N ILE A 77 -4.81 5.38 -23.36
CA ILE A 77 -4.18 6.47 -24.13
C ILE A 77 -3.64 5.93 -25.46
N ALA A 78 -2.95 4.80 -25.45
CA ALA A 78 -2.43 4.17 -26.66
C ALA A 78 -3.55 3.76 -27.63
N ILE A 79 -4.67 3.24 -27.13
CA ILE A 79 -5.85 2.93 -27.94
C ILE A 79 -6.47 4.22 -28.50
N HIS A 80 -6.58 5.28 -27.69
CA HIS A 80 -7.16 6.55 -28.14
C HIS A 80 -6.32 7.23 -29.22
N ILE A 81 -4.99 7.28 -29.06
CA ILE A 81 -4.07 7.83 -30.07
C ILE A 81 -4.11 6.99 -31.35
N LYS A 82 -4.08 5.65 -31.24
CA LYS A 82 -4.24 4.76 -32.40
C LYS A 82 -5.63 4.86 -33.03
N SER A 83 -6.66 5.18 -32.24
CA SER A 83 -8.01 5.45 -32.72
C SER A 83 -8.07 6.79 -33.47
N GLU A 84 -7.36 7.83 -33.04
CA GLU A 84 -7.26 9.08 -33.83
C GLU A 84 -6.54 8.84 -35.17
N GLU A 85 -5.50 8.01 -35.23
CA GLU A 85 -4.91 7.57 -36.51
C GLU A 85 -5.86 6.65 -37.32
N ALA A 86 -6.71 5.86 -36.66
CA ALA A 86 -7.65 4.92 -37.28
C ALA A 86 -9.06 5.50 -37.53
N THR A 87 -9.40 6.69 -37.05
CA THR A 87 -10.68 7.38 -37.32
C THR A 87 -10.78 7.84 -38.78
N ALA A 88 -9.68 7.79 -39.53
CA ALA A 88 -9.70 7.80 -40.98
C ALA A 88 -10.25 6.49 -41.60
N SER A 89 -10.49 5.42 -40.81
CA SER A 89 -10.80 4.06 -41.29
C SER A 89 -11.61 3.17 -40.32
N LEU A 90 -12.46 3.70 -39.43
CA LEU A 90 -13.33 2.88 -38.55
C LEU A 90 -14.74 2.72 -39.13
N THR A 91 -15.23 1.48 -39.21
CA THR A 91 -16.58 1.16 -39.70
C THR A 91 -17.64 1.34 -38.59
N PRO A 92 -18.90 1.65 -38.96
CA PRO A 92 -19.95 2.07 -38.01
C PRO A 92 -20.22 1.09 -36.85
N SER A 93 -20.03 -0.21 -37.06
CA SER A 93 -20.26 -1.24 -36.02
C SER A 93 -19.28 -1.16 -34.85
N MET A 94 -18.08 -0.59 -35.02
CA MET A 94 -17.09 -0.48 -33.94
C MET A 94 -17.34 0.75 -33.06
N LEU A 95 -18.04 1.76 -33.59
CA LEU A 95 -18.47 2.95 -32.85
C LEU A 95 -19.55 2.62 -31.81
N ASP A 96 -20.46 1.69 -32.13
CA ASP A 96 -21.53 1.28 -31.20
C ASP A 96 -20.98 0.57 -29.95
N HIS A 97 -19.91 -0.23 -30.07
CA HIS A 97 -19.32 -0.93 -28.92
C HIS A 97 -18.52 0.00 -27.99
N VAL A 98 -17.93 1.07 -28.52
CA VAL A 98 -17.26 2.09 -27.71
C VAL A 98 -18.29 2.95 -26.95
N ALA A 99 -19.45 3.22 -27.57
CA ALA A 99 -20.54 3.95 -26.93
C ALA A 99 -21.19 3.17 -25.77
N ASP A 100 -21.31 1.85 -25.87
CA ASP A 100 -21.82 1.01 -24.77
C ASP A 100 -20.85 0.91 -23.59
N PHE A 101 -19.54 1.08 -23.80
CA PHE A 101 -18.55 1.09 -22.72
C PHE A 101 -18.49 2.42 -21.96
N ALA A 102 -19.03 3.50 -22.55
CA ALA A 102 -19.06 4.85 -21.97
C ALA A 102 -20.36 5.18 -21.21
N LYS A 103 -21.28 4.21 -21.08
CA LYS A 103 -22.49 4.28 -20.25
C LYS A 103 -22.28 3.58 -18.91
#